data_AF-A0A4Y3VCC6-F1
#
_entry.id   AF-A0A4Y3VCC6-F1
#
_cell.length_a   1.000
_cell.length_b   1.000
_cell.length_c   1.000
_cell.angle_alpha   90.00
_cell.angle_beta   90.00
_cell.angle_gamma   90.00
#
_symmetry.space_group_name_H-M   'P 1'
#
loop_
_entity.id
_entity.type
_entity.pdbx_description
1 polymer ?
#
loop_
_entity_poly.entity_id
_entity_poly.type
_entity_poly.pdbx_seq_one_letter_code
_entity_poly.pdbx_strand_id
1 'polypeptide(L)'
;MGRLSRRAFALAALSTLAMAGDAGAASARRPRATTEMRGMWLATVTNRDWPSRTGLTAAQQRAELFAHLDAAARRRLNTVILQVRPTADALWPSPYEPWSQYLTGTQGRDPGWDPLGTAIAEAHARGLQLHAWFNPLRVAVHPDPSRLIASHPARRHPDWVVPYGGKLYYNPGLPEVRTFVLDAMLDAVAKYPIDAVHFDDYFYPYPIAGHAFDDDEAYDTHGGAFSNRADWRRDNINRLVRDMAARIKQIRPGTRFGISPFGVWRNASTDPRGSDTRALQSYDEIYADTRRWVRENWIDYICPQLYWHIGNSAADYAKLVPWWADVARGSATQLYVGEALYRAGDPAQAAAWQDPAELSRHLTYARDHPEVRGHVYFAAREVAADDFGAMARVVADHYQQSATPPR
;
A
#
# COMPACT_ATOMS: atom_id res chain seq x y z
N MET A 1 65.53 25.57 -66.01
CA MET A 1 64.97 26.33 -64.87
C MET A 1 64.02 25.39 -64.12
N GLY A 2 63.96 25.42 -62.78
CA GLY A 2 63.22 24.42 -61.94
C GLY A 2 63.93 23.04 -61.87
N ARG A 3 64.31 22.40 -60.76
CA ARG A 3 63.86 22.40 -59.34
C ARG A 3 62.34 22.11 -59.23
N LEU A 4 61.78 21.14 -58.48
CA LEU A 4 62.18 20.10 -57.49
C LEU A 4 61.03 19.03 -57.46
N SER A 5 61.07 17.80 -56.88
CA SER A 5 62.09 16.93 -56.27
C SER A 5 61.55 15.49 -56.00
N ARG A 6 62.44 14.56 -55.57
CA ARG A 6 62.34 13.53 -54.46
C ARG A 6 60.93 13.14 -53.93
N ARG A 7 60.59 11.89 -53.54
CA ARG A 7 61.25 10.57 -53.30
C ARG A 7 60.08 9.55 -53.12
N ALA A 8 60.03 8.36 -53.74
CA ALA A 8 60.75 7.09 -53.47
C ALA A 8 60.13 6.17 -52.39
N PHE A 9 59.70 4.96 -52.81
CA PHE A 9 59.63 3.66 -52.08
C PHE A 9 58.76 3.55 -50.78
N ALA A 10 58.25 2.40 -50.33
CA ALA A 10 58.57 1.00 -50.65
C ALA A 10 57.38 0.00 -50.51
N LEU A 11 57.60 -1.19 -51.11
CA LEU A 11 57.09 -2.55 -50.87
C LEU A 11 55.96 -2.83 -49.84
N ALA A 12 55.05 -3.72 -50.27
CA ALA A 12 54.24 -4.55 -49.39
C ALA A 12 55.04 -5.78 -48.88
N ALA A 13 54.71 -6.25 -47.68
CA ALA A 13 55.11 -7.56 -47.16
C ALA A 13 53.94 -8.19 -46.38
N LEU A 14 53.62 -9.45 -46.68
CA LEU A 14 52.66 -10.22 -45.89
C LEU A 14 53.32 -10.67 -44.57
N SER A 15 52.55 -10.65 -43.49
CA SER A 15 52.88 -11.33 -42.24
C SER A 15 51.64 -12.03 -41.70
N THR A 16 51.67 -13.37 -41.71
CA THR A 16 50.69 -14.23 -41.04
C THR A 16 50.85 -14.12 -39.53
N LEU A 17 49.77 -13.83 -38.80
CA LEU A 17 49.76 -13.92 -37.32
C LEU A 17 48.82 -15.04 -36.85
N ALA A 18 49.24 -15.73 -35.79
CA ALA A 18 48.63 -16.96 -35.32
C ALA A 18 47.31 -16.74 -34.55
N MET A 19 46.41 -17.72 -34.63
CA MET A 19 45.25 -17.85 -33.74
C MET A 19 45.73 -18.23 -32.33
N ALA A 20 45.86 -17.25 -31.44
CA ALA A 20 45.89 -17.52 -30.01
C ALA A 20 44.46 -17.83 -29.55
N GLY A 21 44.25 -18.99 -28.93
CA GLY A 21 42.94 -19.35 -28.38
C GLY A 21 42.64 -18.53 -27.14
N ASP A 22 41.62 -17.67 -27.22
CA ASP A 22 41.09 -16.97 -26.04
C ASP A 22 40.49 -18.00 -25.08
N ALA A 23 41.11 -18.15 -23.92
CA ALA A 23 40.55 -18.90 -22.80
C ALA A 23 39.30 -18.16 -22.32
N GLY A 24 38.12 -18.64 -22.71
CA GLY A 24 36.84 -18.02 -22.39
C GLY A 24 36.65 -17.87 -20.88
N ALA A 25 36.96 -16.68 -20.35
CA ALA A 25 36.67 -16.31 -18.98
C ALA A 25 35.15 -16.40 -18.79
N ALA A 26 34.71 -17.44 -18.07
CA ALA A 26 33.32 -17.63 -17.74
C ALA A 26 32.83 -16.41 -16.97
N SER A 27 32.05 -15.55 -17.63
CA SER A 27 31.39 -14.41 -17.01
C SER A 27 30.61 -14.92 -15.80
N ALA A 28 31.11 -14.61 -14.60
CA ALA A 28 30.44 -14.96 -13.36
C ALA A 28 29.07 -14.29 -13.37
N ARG A 29 28.04 -15.07 -13.70
CA ARG A 29 26.69 -14.58 -13.97
C ARG A 29 26.18 -13.94 -12.68
N ARG A 30 26.29 -12.60 -12.59
CA ARG A 30 25.82 -11.81 -11.44
C ARG A 30 24.45 -12.36 -11.03
N PRO A 31 24.23 -12.70 -9.74
CA PRO A 31 22.93 -13.17 -9.29
C PRO A 31 21.86 -12.21 -9.79
N ARG A 32 20.87 -12.74 -10.52
CA ARG A 32 19.76 -11.93 -11.02
C ARG A 32 19.06 -11.37 -9.79
N ALA A 33 19.04 -10.04 -9.65
CA ALA A 33 18.45 -9.37 -8.50
C ALA A 33 17.03 -9.91 -8.27
N THR A 34 16.72 -10.26 -7.02
CA THR A 34 15.38 -10.73 -6.67
C THR A 34 14.40 -9.58 -6.83
N THR A 35 13.29 -9.85 -7.51
CA THR A 35 12.15 -8.93 -7.63
C THR A 35 11.12 -9.34 -6.58
N GLU A 36 11.15 -8.68 -5.43
CA GLU A 36 10.36 -9.03 -4.25
C GLU A 36 9.91 -7.75 -3.55
N MET A 37 8.64 -7.65 -3.20
CA MET A 37 8.12 -6.57 -2.36
C MET A 37 8.66 -6.71 -0.94
N ARG A 38 9.28 -5.64 -0.43
CA ARG A 38 9.72 -5.54 0.96
C ARG A 38 9.28 -4.17 1.45
N GLY A 39 8.04 -4.10 1.93
CA GLY A 39 7.38 -2.85 2.29
C GLY A 39 7.23 -2.62 3.79
N MET A 40 6.98 -1.38 4.19
CA MET A 40 6.37 -1.07 5.49
C MET A 40 5.27 -0.02 5.33
N TRP A 41 4.22 -0.11 6.16
CA TRP A 41 3.24 0.97 6.29
C TRP A 41 3.73 2.03 7.27
N LEU A 42 3.62 3.29 6.88
CA LEU A 42 3.95 4.47 7.68
C LEU A 42 2.66 5.27 7.90
N ALA A 43 1.95 4.96 8.99
CA ALA A 43 0.62 5.50 9.28
C ALA A 43 0.69 6.87 9.98
N THR A 44 -0.18 7.78 9.55
CA THR A 44 -0.22 9.17 10.01
C THR A 44 -1.48 9.48 10.82
N VAL A 45 -2.55 8.70 10.62
CA VAL A 45 -3.76 8.77 11.43
C VAL A 45 -3.42 8.61 12.91
N THR A 46 -3.96 9.49 13.75
CA THR A 46 -3.70 9.56 15.19
C THR A 46 -2.21 9.62 15.58
N ASN A 47 -1.34 10.08 14.67
CA ASN A 47 0.11 10.12 14.85
C ASN A 47 0.70 8.73 15.20
N ARG A 48 0.18 7.67 14.59
CA ARG A 48 0.61 6.28 14.87
C ARG A 48 2.11 6.08 14.66
N ASP A 49 2.63 6.38 13.47
CA ASP A 49 4.06 6.20 13.17
C ASP A 49 4.75 7.54 12.94
N TRP A 50 4.10 8.47 12.23
CA TRP A 50 4.69 9.75 11.87
C TRP A 50 3.64 10.84 11.55
N PRO A 51 3.88 12.13 11.89
CA PRO A 51 4.86 12.59 12.88
C PRO A 51 4.55 12.01 14.26
N SER A 52 5.54 11.95 15.17
CA SER A 52 5.38 11.33 16.49
C SER A 52 4.29 11.97 17.36
N ARG A 53 3.98 13.25 17.09
CA ARG A 53 2.82 13.99 17.62
C ARG A 53 2.48 15.18 16.73
N THR A 54 1.30 15.76 16.94
CA THR A 54 0.88 17.01 16.30
C THR A 54 1.74 18.21 16.72
N GLY A 55 1.83 19.22 15.85
CA GLY A 55 2.39 20.54 16.20
C GLY A 55 3.91 20.58 16.31
N LEU A 56 4.61 19.53 15.88
CA LEU A 56 6.06 19.56 15.66
C LEU A 56 6.44 20.58 14.58
N THR A 57 7.62 21.16 14.67
CA THR A 57 8.14 22.04 13.61
C THR A 57 8.38 21.26 12.31
N ALA A 58 8.29 21.93 11.16
CA ALA A 58 8.57 21.31 9.86
C ALA A 58 9.96 20.63 9.79
N ALA A 59 10.95 21.14 10.52
CA ALA A 59 12.27 20.52 10.64
C ALA A 59 12.25 19.20 11.43
N GLN A 60 11.51 19.14 12.54
CA GLN A 60 11.32 17.92 13.32
C GLN A 60 10.52 16.86 12.54
N GLN A 61 9.44 17.28 11.87
CA GLN A 61 8.64 16.39 11.02
C GLN A 61 9.51 15.76 9.91
N ARG A 62 10.35 16.55 9.22
CA ARG A 62 11.32 16.04 8.24
C ARG A 62 12.33 15.07 8.86
N ALA A 63 12.92 15.41 10.00
CA ALA A 63 13.91 14.54 10.65
C ALA A 63 13.32 13.18 11.04
N GLU A 64 12.10 13.14 11.59
CA GLU A 64 11.40 11.89 11.90
C GLU A 64 11.04 11.09 10.64
N LEU A 65 10.60 11.76 9.57
CA LEU A 65 10.32 11.12 8.28
C LEU A 65 11.58 10.44 7.73
N PHE A 66 12.72 11.16 7.75
CA PHE A 66 13.99 10.64 7.25
C PHE A 66 14.49 9.47 8.09
N ALA A 67 14.32 9.51 9.42
CA ALA A 67 14.66 8.41 10.30
C ALA A 67 13.90 7.11 9.97
N HIS A 68 12.60 7.22 9.59
CA HIS A 68 11.80 6.10 9.10
C HIS A 68 12.27 5.58 7.73
N LEU A 69 12.58 6.47 6.78
CA LEU A 69 13.12 6.08 5.47
C LEU A 69 14.51 5.42 5.61
N ASP A 70 15.37 5.94 6.48
CA ASP A 70 16.67 5.33 6.80
C ASP A 70 16.49 3.97 7.49
N ALA A 71 15.48 3.82 8.35
CA ALA A 71 15.16 2.55 8.98
C ALA A 71 14.73 1.50 7.95
N ALA A 72 13.86 1.85 6.99
CA ALA A 72 13.48 0.97 5.89
C ALA A 72 14.72 0.50 5.10
N ALA A 73 15.60 1.44 4.71
CA ALA A 73 16.84 1.12 4.00
C ALA A 73 17.78 0.22 4.82
N ARG A 74 17.98 0.51 6.13
CA ARG A 74 18.80 -0.33 7.04
C ARG A 74 18.22 -1.74 7.19
N ARG A 75 16.89 -1.88 7.24
CA ARG A 75 16.17 -3.17 7.29
C ARG A 75 16.02 -3.83 5.91
N ARG A 76 16.68 -3.29 4.87
CA ARG A 76 16.69 -3.82 3.49
C ARG A 76 15.30 -3.95 2.87
N LEU A 77 14.38 -3.11 3.33
CA LEU A 77 13.12 -2.83 2.66
C LEU A 77 13.39 -2.01 1.39
N ASN A 78 12.46 -2.08 0.44
CA ASN A 78 12.55 -1.39 -0.84
C ASN A 78 11.32 -0.53 -1.15
N THR A 79 10.31 -0.52 -0.27
CA THR A 79 9.07 0.25 -0.44
C THR A 79 8.62 0.84 0.90
N VAL A 80 8.12 2.07 0.90
CA VAL A 80 7.43 2.68 2.03
C VAL A 80 6.05 3.14 1.60
N ILE A 81 5.03 2.69 2.34
CA ILE A 81 3.61 2.99 2.08
C ILE A 81 3.16 4.07 3.07
N LEU A 82 3.28 5.33 2.67
CA LEU A 82 3.02 6.50 3.52
C LEU A 82 1.55 6.90 3.47
N GLN A 83 0.88 7.00 4.62
CA GLN A 83 -0.50 7.49 4.69
C GLN A 83 -0.57 9.00 4.44
N VAL A 84 -0.94 9.39 3.22
CA VAL A 84 -1.04 10.80 2.79
C VAL A 84 -2.44 11.38 2.98
N ARG A 85 -3.47 10.52 3.08
CA ARG A 85 -4.87 10.90 3.33
C ARG A 85 -5.50 10.01 4.42
N PRO A 86 -5.39 10.38 5.71
CA PRO A 86 -5.89 9.56 6.81
C PRO A 86 -7.39 9.76 7.13
N THR A 87 -7.92 10.98 7.01
CA THR A 87 -9.28 11.39 7.45
C THR A 87 -9.82 12.55 6.61
N ALA A 88 -10.11 12.31 5.32
CA ALA A 88 -10.57 13.33 4.36
C ALA A 88 -9.74 14.64 4.37
N ASP A 89 -8.44 14.49 4.63
CA ASP A 89 -7.47 15.56 4.82
C ASP A 89 -6.13 15.16 4.19
N ALA A 90 -5.34 16.15 3.77
CA ALA A 90 -4.18 15.96 2.92
C ALA A 90 -2.86 16.25 3.66
N LEU A 91 -1.85 15.41 3.39
CA LEU A 91 -0.44 15.67 3.73
C LEU A 91 0.33 16.24 2.51
N TRP A 92 -0.37 16.99 1.66
CA TRP A 92 0.14 17.75 0.52
C TRP A 92 -0.79 18.96 0.27
N PRO A 93 -0.38 19.99 -0.50
CA PRO A 93 -1.23 21.13 -0.84
C PRO A 93 -2.34 20.74 -1.84
N SER A 94 -3.44 20.19 -1.31
CA SER A 94 -4.66 19.83 -2.05
C SER A 94 -5.63 21.02 -2.16
N PRO A 95 -6.31 21.23 -3.31
CA PRO A 95 -7.41 22.17 -3.43
C PRO A 95 -8.77 21.57 -3.04
N TYR A 96 -8.84 20.24 -2.87
CA TYR A 96 -10.09 19.51 -2.59
C TYR A 96 -10.35 19.32 -1.10
N GLU A 97 -9.29 19.05 -0.33
CA GLU A 97 -9.36 18.67 1.07
C GLU A 97 -8.32 19.42 1.92
N PRO A 98 -8.61 19.71 3.19
CA PRO A 98 -7.76 20.55 4.01
C PRO A 98 -6.46 19.85 4.41
N TRP A 99 -5.44 20.66 4.76
CA TRP A 99 -4.24 20.17 5.43
C TRP A 99 -4.56 19.30 6.66
N SER A 100 -3.85 18.20 6.82
CA SER A 100 -4.12 17.26 7.91
C SER A 100 -3.81 17.81 9.29
N GLN A 101 -4.74 17.58 10.22
CA GLN A 101 -4.55 17.92 11.63
C GLN A 101 -3.37 17.18 12.26
N TYR A 102 -2.98 16.01 11.73
CA TYR A 102 -1.89 15.20 12.29
C TYR A 102 -0.50 15.84 12.13
N LEU A 103 -0.37 16.84 11.25
CA LEU A 103 0.85 17.65 11.12
C LEU A 103 0.90 18.76 12.18
N THR A 104 -0.14 19.59 12.28
CA THR A 104 -0.09 20.87 13.00
C THR A 104 -0.90 20.92 14.29
N GLY A 105 -1.78 19.95 14.53
CA GLY A 105 -2.80 19.97 15.59
C GLY A 105 -4.06 20.76 15.24
N THR A 106 -4.16 21.28 14.01
CA THR A 106 -5.33 22.04 13.55
C THR A 106 -5.59 21.71 12.08
N GLN A 107 -6.73 21.09 11.76
CA GLN A 107 -7.10 20.80 10.38
C GLN A 107 -7.12 22.10 9.55
N GLY A 108 -6.70 22.03 8.29
CA GLY A 108 -6.63 23.18 7.39
C GLY A 108 -5.44 24.11 7.59
N ARG A 109 -4.67 23.98 8.68
CA ARG A 109 -3.48 24.80 8.91
C ARG A 109 -2.29 24.25 8.12
N ASP A 110 -1.75 25.09 7.25
CA ASP A 110 -0.52 24.82 6.49
C ASP A 110 0.67 24.51 7.44
N PRO A 111 1.40 23.40 7.22
CA PRO A 111 2.57 23.03 8.03
C PRO A 111 3.84 23.84 7.69
N GLY A 112 3.83 24.66 6.64
CA GLY A 112 4.96 25.47 6.17
C GLY A 112 5.97 24.71 5.29
N TRP A 113 5.57 23.56 4.71
CA TRP A 113 6.38 22.74 3.80
C TRP A 113 5.50 21.76 3.02
N ASP A 114 6.06 21.06 2.03
CA ASP A 114 5.39 19.99 1.27
C ASP A 114 5.84 18.60 1.80
N PRO A 115 5.00 17.89 2.58
CA PRO A 115 5.37 16.60 3.15
C PRO A 115 5.46 15.47 2.12
N LEU A 116 4.47 15.35 1.22
CA LEU A 116 4.43 14.31 0.20
C LEU A 116 5.56 14.47 -0.82
N GLY A 117 5.76 15.68 -1.35
CA GLY A 117 6.85 15.95 -2.30
C GLY A 117 8.23 15.61 -1.71
N THR A 118 8.45 15.97 -0.44
CA THR A 118 9.68 15.65 0.28
C THR A 118 9.82 14.13 0.50
N ALA A 119 8.75 13.44 0.93
CA ALA A 119 8.77 12.00 1.19
C ALA A 119 9.16 11.19 -0.06
N ILE A 120 8.66 11.58 -1.24
CA ILE A 120 8.97 10.91 -2.51
C ILE A 120 10.45 11.11 -2.85
N ALA A 121 10.93 12.36 -2.87
CA ALA A 121 12.31 12.67 -3.23
C ALA A 121 13.32 11.94 -2.32
N GLU A 122 13.05 11.91 -1.02
CA GLU A 122 13.95 11.32 -0.01
C GLU A 122 13.85 9.78 0.02
N ALA A 123 12.70 9.19 -0.32
CA ALA A 123 12.57 7.75 -0.54
C ALA A 123 13.35 7.33 -1.80
N HIS A 124 13.15 8.03 -2.91
CA HIS A 124 13.84 7.77 -4.18
C HIS A 124 15.36 7.92 -4.05
N ALA A 125 15.85 8.92 -3.31
CA ALA A 125 17.27 9.10 -3.00
C ALA A 125 17.91 7.92 -2.24
N ARG A 126 17.09 7.12 -1.54
CA ARG A 126 17.51 5.90 -0.82
C ARG A 126 17.27 4.60 -1.62
N GLY A 127 16.76 4.71 -2.85
CA GLY A 127 16.36 3.56 -3.66
C GLY A 127 15.07 2.87 -3.20
N LEU A 128 14.26 3.55 -2.38
CA LEU A 128 12.94 3.09 -1.93
C LEU A 128 11.86 3.60 -2.90
N GLN A 129 10.85 2.79 -3.21
CA GLN A 129 9.58 3.29 -3.76
C GLN A 129 8.77 3.97 -2.67
N LEU A 130 8.02 5.02 -3.02
CA LEU A 130 6.97 5.58 -2.17
C LEU A 130 5.60 5.26 -2.76
N HIS A 131 4.81 4.48 -2.02
CA HIS A 131 3.39 4.28 -2.31
C HIS A 131 2.57 5.28 -1.47
N ALA A 132 1.74 6.08 -2.11
CA ALA A 132 0.85 7.01 -1.42
C ALA A 132 -0.40 6.26 -0.97
N TRP A 133 -0.59 6.15 0.35
CA TRP A 133 -1.73 5.49 0.97
C TRP A 133 -2.82 6.50 1.31
N PHE A 134 -4.01 6.23 0.77
CA PHE A 134 -5.24 6.97 1.02
C PHE A 134 -6.24 6.06 1.71
N ASN A 135 -6.84 6.53 2.79
CA ASN A 135 -8.11 5.99 3.26
C ASN A 135 -9.22 6.61 2.39
N PRO A 136 -10.09 5.85 1.71
CA PRO A 136 -10.97 6.41 0.68
C PRO A 136 -12.22 7.11 1.23
N LEU A 137 -12.79 6.64 2.35
CA LEU A 137 -14.13 7.05 2.78
C LEU A 137 -14.22 7.60 4.21
N ARG A 138 -13.18 7.48 5.05
CA ARG A 138 -13.20 8.07 6.40
C ARG A 138 -13.06 9.59 6.34
N VAL A 139 -14.01 10.29 6.97
CA VAL A 139 -14.00 11.75 7.15
C VAL A 139 -13.39 12.15 8.48
N ALA A 140 -13.75 11.48 9.58
CA ALA A 140 -13.24 11.83 10.90
C ALA A 140 -13.22 10.65 11.86
N VAL A 141 -12.31 10.68 12.84
CA VAL A 141 -12.26 9.75 13.99
C VAL A 141 -13.09 10.24 15.19
N HIS A 142 -14.04 11.15 14.96
CA HIS A 142 -15.03 11.65 15.92
C HIS A 142 -16.37 11.84 15.18
N PRO A 143 -17.52 11.90 15.87
CA PRO A 143 -18.83 12.00 15.22
C PRO A 143 -19.31 13.44 14.97
N ASP A 144 -18.65 14.44 15.57
CA ASP A 144 -19.08 15.85 15.52
C ASP A 144 -18.54 16.57 14.28
N PRO A 145 -19.39 16.99 13.30
CA PRO A 145 -18.95 17.67 12.10
C PRO A 145 -18.48 19.11 12.36
N SER A 146 -18.89 19.75 13.46
CA SER A 146 -18.56 21.15 13.75
C SER A 146 -17.06 21.38 14.00
N ARG A 147 -16.35 20.33 14.42
CA ARG A 147 -14.90 20.27 14.60
C ARG A 147 -14.09 20.26 13.30
N LEU A 148 -14.70 19.93 12.17
CA LEU A 148 -14.07 20.07 10.85
C LEU A 148 -14.00 21.56 10.47
N ILE A 149 -13.02 21.99 9.69
CA ILE A 149 -12.97 23.39 9.25
C ILE A 149 -14.19 23.78 8.41
N ALA A 150 -14.64 25.03 8.48
CA ALA A 150 -15.87 25.47 7.81
C ALA A 150 -15.87 25.30 6.27
N SER A 151 -14.70 25.18 5.63
CA SER A 151 -14.56 24.89 4.20
C SER A 151 -14.45 23.39 3.86
N HIS A 152 -14.44 22.49 4.84
CA HIS A 152 -14.32 21.04 4.63
C HIS A 152 -15.50 20.53 3.77
N PRO A 153 -15.27 19.65 2.76
CA PRO A 153 -16.34 19.16 1.88
C PRO A 153 -17.52 18.55 2.67
N ALA A 154 -17.24 17.64 3.62
CA ALA A 154 -18.23 17.10 4.57
C ALA A 154 -19.02 18.14 5.43
N ARG A 155 -18.59 19.42 5.52
CA ARG A 155 -19.37 20.51 6.12
C ARG A 155 -20.12 21.36 5.10
N ARG A 156 -19.69 21.35 3.83
CA ARG A 156 -20.37 22.00 2.71
C ARG A 156 -21.50 21.14 2.14
N HIS A 157 -21.31 19.82 2.21
CA HIS A 157 -22.24 18.78 1.76
C HIS A 157 -22.52 17.83 2.94
N PRO A 158 -23.35 18.24 3.91
CA PRO A 158 -23.71 17.38 5.05
C PRO A 158 -24.48 16.13 4.61
N ASP A 159 -25.19 16.21 3.49
CA ASP A 159 -25.85 15.12 2.76
C ASP A 159 -24.90 14.00 2.30
N TRP A 160 -23.60 14.29 2.18
CA TRP A 160 -22.58 13.30 1.81
C TRP A 160 -22.11 12.44 2.97
N VAL A 161 -22.55 12.71 4.21
CA VAL A 161 -21.88 12.25 5.43
C VAL A 161 -22.76 11.31 6.26
N VAL A 162 -22.23 10.14 6.59
CA VAL A 162 -22.88 9.16 7.47
C VAL A 162 -22.08 9.07 8.79
N PRO A 163 -22.68 9.49 9.93
CA PRO A 163 -22.13 9.20 11.25
C PRO A 163 -22.27 7.71 11.57
N TYR A 164 -21.15 7.05 11.91
CA TYR A 164 -21.16 5.62 12.25
C TYR A 164 -20.08 5.30 13.29
N GLY A 165 -20.44 4.59 14.35
CA GLY A 165 -19.46 4.09 15.34
C GLY A 165 -18.58 5.17 16.00
N GLY A 166 -19.14 6.35 16.25
CA GLY A 166 -18.40 7.50 16.80
C GLY A 166 -17.45 8.18 15.80
N LYS A 167 -17.64 7.96 14.50
CA LYS A 167 -16.81 8.47 13.39
C LYS A 167 -17.70 9.07 12.31
N LEU A 168 -17.11 9.80 11.37
CA LEU A 168 -17.79 10.28 10.16
C LEU A 168 -17.21 9.60 8.93
N TYR A 169 -18.08 9.25 7.98
CA TYR A 169 -17.73 8.66 6.69
C TYR A 169 -18.43 9.39 5.55
N TYR A 170 -17.80 9.43 4.39
CA TYR A 170 -18.47 9.76 3.13
C TYR A 170 -19.36 8.59 2.69
N ASN A 171 -20.56 8.86 2.16
CA ASN A 171 -21.48 7.83 1.67
C ASN A 171 -21.09 7.39 0.23
N PRO A 172 -20.49 6.20 0.02
CA PRO A 172 -20.13 5.75 -1.31
C PRO A 172 -21.34 5.39 -2.19
N GLY A 173 -22.57 5.39 -1.64
CA GLY A 173 -23.81 5.25 -2.41
C GLY A 173 -24.06 6.40 -3.38
N LEU A 174 -23.61 7.60 -3.05
CA LEU A 174 -23.83 8.82 -3.84
C LEU A 174 -22.79 8.92 -4.99
N PRO A 175 -23.21 9.08 -6.26
CA PRO A 175 -22.30 9.26 -7.40
C PRO A 175 -21.33 10.44 -7.26
N GLU A 176 -21.81 11.54 -6.69
CA GLU A 176 -21.09 12.79 -6.49
C GLU A 176 -19.95 12.58 -5.49
N VAL A 177 -20.22 11.86 -4.39
CA VAL A 177 -19.22 11.46 -3.39
C VAL A 177 -18.13 10.59 -4.02
N ARG A 178 -18.50 9.56 -4.78
CA ARG A 178 -17.51 8.70 -5.46
C ARG A 178 -16.63 9.51 -6.40
N THR A 179 -17.21 10.47 -7.12
CA THR A 179 -16.46 11.37 -8.03
C THR A 179 -15.51 12.27 -7.25
N PHE A 180 -16.01 12.94 -6.19
CA PHE A 180 -15.24 13.83 -5.35
C PHE A 180 -14.04 13.15 -4.68
N VAL A 181 -14.21 11.98 -4.05
CA VAL A 181 -13.09 11.31 -3.37
C VAL A 181 -12.04 10.83 -4.36
N LEU A 182 -12.42 10.43 -5.57
CA LEU A 182 -11.48 10.13 -6.65
C LEU A 182 -10.69 11.37 -7.05
N ASP A 183 -11.36 12.52 -7.28
CA ASP A 183 -10.70 13.78 -7.65
C ASP A 183 -9.70 14.22 -6.56
N ALA A 184 -10.12 14.19 -5.29
CA ALA A 184 -9.29 14.55 -4.15
C ALA A 184 -8.01 13.69 -4.05
N MET A 185 -8.10 12.38 -4.27
CA MET A 185 -6.95 11.48 -4.23
C MET A 185 -6.08 11.56 -5.51
N LEU A 186 -6.71 11.79 -6.67
CA LEU A 186 -6.02 11.88 -7.96
C LEU A 186 -5.30 13.23 -8.16
N ASP A 187 -5.58 14.26 -7.37
CA ASP A 187 -4.77 15.48 -7.28
C ASP A 187 -3.33 15.17 -6.85
N ALA A 188 -3.16 14.36 -5.79
CA ALA A 188 -1.84 13.88 -5.37
C ALA A 188 -1.17 13.05 -6.46
N VAL A 189 -1.92 12.20 -7.16
CA VAL A 189 -1.40 11.51 -8.35
C VAL A 189 -0.93 12.56 -9.36
N ALA A 190 -1.80 13.40 -9.92
CA ALA A 190 -1.46 14.37 -10.95
C ALA A 190 -0.20 15.20 -10.63
N LYS A 191 -0.05 15.70 -9.39
CA LYS A 191 1.08 16.53 -8.96
C LYS A 191 2.39 15.78 -8.77
N TYR A 192 2.38 14.54 -8.29
CA TYR A 192 3.58 13.89 -7.76
C TYR A 192 3.99 12.60 -8.51
N PRO A 193 5.30 12.31 -8.64
CA PRO A 193 5.79 11.07 -9.25
C PRO A 193 5.73 9.90 -8.26
N ILE A 194 4.53 9.55 -7.82
CA ILE A 194 4.25 8.45 -6.89
C ILE A 194 4.39 7.10 -7.61
N ASP A 195 5.06 6.12 -7.00
CA ASP A 195 5.27 4.79 -7.59
C ASP A 195 3.97 3.94 -7.61
N ALA A 196 3.15 4.06 -6.56
CA ALA A 196 1.81 3.47 -6.53
C ALA A 196 0.82 4.23 -5.65
N VAL A 197 -0.46 4.19 -6.02
CA VAL A 197 -1.59 4.46 -5.12
C VAL A 197 -1.87 3.20 -4.31
N HIS A 198 -2.16 3.38 -3.02
CA HIS A 198 -2.50 2.31 -2.08
C HIS A 198 -3.79 2.64 -1.32
N PHE A 199 -4.75 1.72 -1.28
CA PHE A 199 -5.87 1.76 -0.32
C PHE A 199 -5.67 0.71 0.77
N ASP A 200 -6.15 1.01 1.98
CA ASP A 200 -6.25 0.07 3.09
C ASP A 200 -7.58 -0.71 3.05
N ASP A 201 -7.99 -1.27 4.19
CA ASP A 201 -9.15 -2.13 4.36
C ASP A 201 -10.47 -1.40 4.62
N TYR A 202 -10.47 -0.05 4.65
CA TYR A 202 -11.66 0.72 5.03
C TYR A 202 -12.49 1.15 3.83
N PHE A 203 -13.50 0.35 3.52
CA PHE A 203 -14.54 0.68 2.54
C PHE A 203 -15.78 1.22 3.28
N TYR A 204 -16.87 0.44 3.34
CA TYR A 204 -17.87 0.65 4.38
C TYR A 204 -17.24 0.36 5.76
N PRO A 205 -17.72 0.98 6.85
CA PRO A 205 -17.18 0.72 8.17
C PRO A 205 -17.45 -0.72 8.64
N TYR A 206 -16.49 -1.27 9.38
CA TYR A 206 -16.65 -2.51 10.12
C TYR A 206 -17.92 -2.49 10.99
N PRO A 207 -18.75 -3.55 10.96
CA PRO A 207 -20.05 -3.55 11.61
C PRO A 207 -19.93 -3.53 13.14
N ILE A 208 -20.82 -2.78 13.75
CA ILE A 208 -21.03 -2.74 15.20
C ILE A 208 -22.42 -3.32 15.47
N ALA A 209 -22.52 -4.25 16.41
CA ALA A 209 -23.78 -4.91 16.75
C ALA A 209 -24.87 -3.87 17.11
N GLY A 210 -26.03 -3.96 16.45
CA GLY A 210 -27.14 -3.02 16.64
C GLY A 210 -27.05 -1.71 15.85
N HIS A 211 -25.98 -1.46 15.08
CA HIS A 211 -25.81 -0.23 14.28
C HIS A 211 -25.75 -0.52 12.78
N ALA A 212 -26.76 -0.06 12.04
CA ALA A 212 -26.75 -0.03 10.58
C ALA A 212 -25.98 1.21 10.05
N PHE A 213 -25.37 1.07 8.88
CA PHE A 213 -24.88 2.23 8.12
C PHE A 213 -26.07 2.88 7.43
N ASP A 214 -26.31 4.16 7.73
CA ASP A 214 -27.46 4.92 7.26
C ASP A 214 -27.23 5.43 5.83
N ASP A 215 -27.68 4.64 4.87
CA ASP A 215 -27.66 4.95 3.43
C ASP A 215 -29.02 4.66 2.77
N ASP A 216 -30.11 4.74 3.55
CA ASP A 216 -31.48 4.45 3.09
C ASP A 216 -31.86 5.29 1.86
N GLU A 217 -31.78 6.62 1.96
CA GLU A 217 -32.11 7.54 0.86
C GLU A 217 -31.26 7.32 -0.40
N ALA A 218 -29.96 7.03 -0.22
CA ALA A 218 -29.05 6.74 -1.32
C ALA A 218 -29.35 5.40 -1.99
N TYR A 219 -29.79 4.39 -1.22
CA TYR A 219 -30.23 3.10 -1.75
C TYR A 219 -31.58 3.22 -2.47
N ASP A 220 -32.54 3.94 -1.93
CA ASP A 220 -33.85 4.12 -2.56
C ASP A 220 -33.72 4.91 -3.88
N THR A 221 -32.79 5.88 -3.93
CA THR A 221 -32.53 6.70 -5.13
C THR A 221 -31.68 5.99 -6.19
N HIS A 222 -30.64 5.24 -5.79
CA HIS A 222 -29.64 4.69 -6.73
C HIS A 222 -29.56 3.15 -6.77
N GLY A 223 -30.29 2.46 -5.89
CA GLY A 223 -30.25 1.01 -5.71
C GLY A 223 -31.20 0.20 -6.59
N GLY A 224 -32.15 0.84 -7.29
CA GLY A 224 -33.22 0.16 -8.03
C GLY A 224 -32.78 -0.82 -9.15
N ALA A 225 -31.50 -0.84 -9.52
CA ALA A 225 -30.93 -1.84 -10.44
C ALA A 225 -30.46 -3.13 -9.74
N PHE A 226 -30.55 -3.22 -8.41
CA PHE A 226 -30.05 -4.33 -7.60
C PHE A 226 -31.18 -5.04 -6.87
N SER A 227 -31.04 -6.37 -6.72
CA SER A 227 -32.02 -7.20 -6.01
C SER A 227 -31.95 -7.03 -4.48
N ASN A 228 -30.84 -6.51 -3.96
CA ASN A 228 -30.61 -6.28 -2.53
C ASN A 228 -29.55 -5.21 -2.31
N ARG A 229 -29.58 -4.61 -1.12
CA ARG A 229 -28.65 -3.54 -0.73
C ARG A 229 -27.19 -3.98 -0.67
N ALA A 230 -26.88 -5.22 -0.28
CA ALA A 230 -25.50 -5.67 -0.15
C ALA A 230 -24.78 -5.72 -1.52
N ASP A 231 -25.49 -6.12 -2.58
CA ASP A 231 -24.94 -6.07 -3.95
C ASP A 231 -24.77 -4.65 -4.48
N TRP A 232 -25.70 -3.74 -4.17
CA TRP A 232 -25.54 -2.31 -4.48
C TRP A 232 -24.33 -1.69 -3.75
N ARG A 233 -24.18 -1.95 -2.43
CA ARG A 233 -23.02 -1.52 -1.64
C ARG A 233 -21.70 -2.05 -2.23
N ARG A 234 -21.66 -3.33 -2.64
CA ARG A 234 -20.51 -3.91 -3.35
C ARG A 234 -20.25 -3.22 -4.69
N ASP A 235 -21.27 -2.90 -5.48
CA ASP A 235 -21.10 -2.22 -6.76
C ASP A 235 -20.58 -0.77 -6.61
N ASN A 236 -21.01 -0.05 -5.57
CA ASN A 236 -20.48 1.27 -5.24
C ASN A 236 -18.97 1.25 -5.01
N ILE A 237 -18.48 0.25 -4.26
CA ILE A 237 -17.03 0.06 -4.03
C ILE A 237 -16.34 -0.46 -5.31
N ASN A 238 -16.94 -1.37 -6.06
CA ASN A 238 -16.41 -1.84 -7.34
C ASN A 238 -16.19 -0.69 -8.34
N ARG A 239 -17.13 0.26 -8.43
CA ARG A 239 -16.98 1.48 -9.24
C ARG A 239 -15.81 2.33 -8.73
N LEU A 240 -15.76 2.61 -7.44
CA LEU A 240 -14.66 3.39 -6.83
C LEU A 240 -13.28 2.79 -7.17
N VAL A 241 -13.12 1.48 -7.03
CA VAL A 241 -11.87 0.75 -7.33
C VAL A 241 -11.55 0.78 -8.83
N ARG A 242 -12.49 0.40 -9.69
CA ARG A 242 -12.27 0.35 -11.15
C ARG A 242 -12.01 1.73 -11.75
N ASP A 243 -12.75 2.74 -11.30
CA ASP A 243 -12.68 4.08 -11.84
C ASP A 243 -11.40 4.80 -11.32
N MET A 244 -10.93 4.49 -10.09
CA MET A 244 -9.58 4.86 -9.62
C MET A 244 -8.50 4.26 -10.53
N ALA A 245 -8.55 2.94 -10.77
CA ALA A 245 -7.57 2.24 -11.61
C ALA A 245 -7.48 2.82 -13.03
N ALA A 246 -8.64 3.08 -13.65
CA ALA A 246 -8.71 3.66 -14.99
C ALA A 246 -8.13 5.08 -15.04
N ARG A 247 -8.45 5.92 -14.05
CA ARG A 247 -7.99 7.31 -14.01
C ARG A 247 -6.52 7.46 -13.64
N ILE A 248 -5.96 6.59 -12.79
CA ILE A 248 -4.50 6.51 -12.57
C ILE A 248 -3.79 6.24 -13.90
N LYS A 249 -4.24 5.23 -14.65
CA LYS A 249 -3.66 4.86 -15.95
C LYS A 249 -3.75 5.99 -16.99
N GLN A 250 -4.77 6.83 -16.93
CA GLN A 250 -4.90 8.03 -17.77
C GLN A 250 -3.96 9.18 -17.34
N ILE A 251 -3.86 9.44 -16.03
CA ILE A 251 -3.10 10.59 -15.49
C ILE A 251 -1.59 10.30 -15.49
N ARG A 252 -1.18 9.06 -15.16
CA ARG A 252 0.22 8.63 -15.12
C ARG A 252 0.31 7.11 -15.34
N PRO A 253 0.46 6.66 -16.60
CA PRO A 253 0.48 5.24 -16.97
C PRO A 253 1.49 4.34 -16.26
N GLY A 254 2.51 4.90 -15.58
CA GLY A 254 3.51 4.16 -14.82
C GLY A 254 3.24 4.03 -13.31
N THR A 255 2.23 4.71 -12.77
CA THR A 255 1.85 4.58 -11.35
C THR A 255 0.94 3.37 -11.19
N ARG A 256 1.30 2.47 -10.27
CA ARG A 256 0.48 1.29 -9.96
C ARG A 256 -0.69 1.62 -9.04
N PHE A 257 -1.67 0.74 -8.98
CA PHE A 257 -2.72 0.76 -7.97
C PHE A 257 -2.81 -0.57 -7.25
N GLY A 258 -2.85 -0.55 -5.92
CA GLY A 258 -3.10 -1.75 -5.14
C GLY A 258 -3.82 -1.49 -3.83
N ILE A 259 -4.28 -2.58 -3.22
CA ILE A 259 -5.19 -2.54 -2.06
C ILE A 259 -4.73 -3.54 -1.00
N SER A 260 -4.77 -3.14 0.27
CA SER A 260 -4.52 -3.97 1.45
C SER A 260 -5.82 -4.27 2.21
N PRO A 261 -6.62 -5.26 1.76
CA PRO A 261 -7.89 -5.58 2.40
C PRO A 261 -7.71 -6.42 3.66
N PHE A 262 -8.79 -6.53 4.45
CA PHE A 262 -8.90 -7.55 5.49
C PHE A 262 -8.58 -8.95 4.94
N GLY A 263 -7.83 -9.75 5.71
CA GLY A 263 -7.22 -10.99 5.22
C GLY A 263 -8.19 -12.11 4.78
N VAL A 264 -9.49 -12.01 5.09
CA VAL A 264 -10.52 -12.97 4.68
C VAL A 264 -11.51 -12.30 3.72
N TRP A 265 -11.69 -12.88 2.53
CA TRP A 265 -12.75 -12.48 1.58
C TRP A 265 -14.11 -13.01 2.03
N ARG A 266 -14.22 -14.34 2.15
CA ARG A 266 -15.37 -15.10 2.69
C ARG A 266 -14.87 -16.38 3.35
N ASN A 267 -15.61 -16.87 4.33
CA ASN A 267 -15.42 -18.19 4.94
C ASN A 267 -16.02 -19.28 4.03
N ALA A 268 -15.42 -20.46 4.01
CA ALA A 268 -15.89 -21.62 3.26
C ALA A 268 -17.32 -22.08 3.63
N SER A 269 -17.76 -21.76 4.86
CA SER A 269 -19.13 -22.01 5.35
C SER A 269 -20.18 -21.07 4.77
N THR A 270 -19.78 -19.92 4.22
CA THR A 270 -20.66 -18.92 3.60
C THR A 270 -20.62 -19.00 2.07
N ASP A 271 -19.45 -19.35 1.51
CA ASP A 271 -19.23 -19.54 0.07
C ASP A 271 -18.21 -20.67 -0.12
N PRO A 272 -18.49 -21.72 -0.91
CA PRO A 272 -17.55 -22.83 -1.10
C PRO A 272 -16.25 -22.42 -1.82
N ARG A 273 -16.15 -21.18 -2.32
CA ARG A 273 -14.92 -20.58 -2.89
C ARG A 273 -14.11 -19.80 -1.83
N GLY A 274 -14.64 -19.64 -0.62
CA GLY A 274 -14.00 -18.96 0.51
C GLY A 274 -12.88 -19.78 1.15
N SER A 275 -12.19 -19.17 2.12
CA SER A 275 -11.11 -19.81 2.89
C SER A 275 -11.66 -20.65 4.04
N ASP A 276 -10.95 -21.71 4.45
CA ASP A 276 -11.28 -22.51 5.65
C ASP A 276 -10.96 -21.73 6.94
N THR A 277 -11.82 -20.76 7.22
CA THR A 277 -11.73 -19.78 8.31
C THR A 277 -13.09 -19.55 8.97
N ARG A 278 -13.07 -18.88 10.12
CA ARG A 278 -14.22 -18.47 10.94
C ARG A 278 -14.00 -17.04 11.43
N ALA A 279 -13.87 -16.11 10.50
CA ALA A 279 -13.62 -14.70 10.76
C ALA A 279 -14.68 -13.79 10.11
N LEU A 280 -14.54 -12.48 10.28
CA LEU A 280 -15.22 -11.48 9.46
C LEU A 280 -14.85 -11.67 7.97
N GLN A 281 -15.72 -11.26 7.05
CA GLN A 281 -15.61 -11.50 5.62
C GLN A 281 -15.69 -10.18 4.86
N SER A 282 -14.59 -9.77 4.22
CA SER A 282 -14.55 -8.46 3.56
C SER A 282 -15.65 -8.27 2.50
N TYR A 283 -16.11 -9.34 1.85
CA TYR A 283 -17.22 -9.32 0.90
C TYR A 283 -18.60 -9.00 1.52
N ASP A 284 -18.85 -9.47 2.75
CA ASP A 284 -20.17 -9.47 3.39
C ASP A 284 -20.31 -8.29 4.37
N GLU A 285 -19.34 -8.08 5.28
CA GLU A 285 -19.43 -7.06 6.32
C GLU A 285 -19.01 -5.64 5.89
N ILE A 286 -18.04 -5.51 4.97
CA ILE A 286 -17.53 -4.20 4.49
C ILE A 286 -17.64 -4.01 2.96
N TYR A 287 -18.33 -4.94 2.28
CA TYR A 287 -18.70 -4.88 0.85
C TYR A 287 -17.51 -4.75 -0.14
N ALA A 288 -16.37 -5.31 0.23
CA ALA A 288 -15.15 -5.33 -0.55
C ALA A 288 -14.98 -6.67 -1.30
N ASP A 289 -15.38 -6.71 -2.57
CA ASP A 289 -15.25 -7.91 -3.42
C ASP A 289 -13.83 -8.08 -3.99
N THR A 290 -12.88 -8.23 -3.08
CA THR A 290 -11.44 -8.35 -3.34
C THR A 290 -11.10 -9.45 -4.34
N ARG A 291 -11.78 -10.60 -4.26
CA ARG A 291 -11.63 -11.69 -5.23
C ARG A 291 -11.94 -11.22 -6.65
N ARG A 292 -13.02 -10.45 -6.86
CA ARG A 292 -13.34 -9.89 -8.18
C ARG A 292 -12.27 -8.93 -8.67
N TRP A 293 -11.77 -8.04 -7.82
CA TRP A 293 -10.74 -7.05 -8.21
C TRP A 293 -9.46 -7.70 -8.73
N VAL A 294 -9.05 -8.83 -8.13
CA VAL A 294 -7.93 -9.67 -8.60
C VAL A 294 -8.27 -10.39 -9.89
N ARG A 295 -9.40 -11.13 -9.95
CA ARG A 295 -9.73 -11.97 -11.12
C ARG A 295 -10.00 -11.15 -12.39
N GLU A 296 -10.51 -9.93 -12.25
CA GLU A 296 -10.75 -8.99 -13.35
C GLU A 296 -9.54 -8.08 -13.64
N ASN A 297 -8.44 -8.21 -12.89
CA ASN A 297 -7.20 -7.42 -13.03
C ASN A 297 -7.42 -5.90 -12.92
N TRP A 298 -8.32 -5.47 -12.04
CA TRP A 298 -8.59 -4.04 -11.81
C TRP A 298 -7.47 -3.36 -11.02
N ILE A 299 -6.74 -4.11 -10.20
CA ILE A 299 -5.62 -3.63 -9.39
C ILE A 299 -4.33 -4.33 -9.80
N ASP A 300 -3.22 -3.61 -9.81
CA ASP A 300 -1.92 -4.14 -10.21
C ASP A 300 -1.29 -4.99 -9.09
N TYR A 301 -1.66 -4.76 -7.83
CA TYR A 301 -1.35 -5.66 -6.71
C TYR A 301 -2.43 -5.71 -5.62
N ILE A 302 -2.42 -6.80 -4.84
CA ILE A 302 -3.22 -6.98 -3.63
C ILE A 302 -2.31 -7.39 -2.45
N CYS A 303 -2.61 -6.91 -1.24
CA CYS A 303 -1.82 -7.15 -0.05
C CYS A 303 -2.71 -7.51 1.15
N PRO A 304 -3.39 -8.68 1.15
CA PRO A 304 -4.23 -9.11 2.27
C PRO A 304 -3.54 -9.05 3.62
N GLN A 305 -4.24 -8.49 4.61
CA GLN A 305 -3.78 -8.35 5.99
C GLN A 305 -3.87 -9.70 6.72
N LEU A 306 -2.82 -10.53 6.64
CA LEU A 306 -2.77 -11.86 7.26
C LEU A 306 -2.25 -11.76 8.70
N TYR A 307 -2.97 -11.01 9.54
CA TYR A 307 -2.53 -10.58 10.87
C TYR A 307 -2.74 -11.63 11.98
N TRP A 308 -2.58 -12.91 11.63
CA TRP A 308 -2.70 -14.06 12.52
C TRP A 308 -1.45 -14.93 12.44
N HIS A 309 -1.13 -15.64 13.52
CA HIS A 309 -0.02 -16.60 13.57
C HIS A 309 -0.36 -17.89 12.81
N ILE A 310 0.67 -18.66 12.47
CA ILE A 310 0.52 -20.02 11.94
C ILE A 310 -0.16 -20.91 12.99
N GLY A 311 -1.21 -21.64 12.58
CA GLY A 311 -2.02 -22.48 13.45
C GLY A 311 -3.17 -21.73 14.17
N ASN A 312 -3.45 -20.47 13.81
CA ASN A 312 -4.57 -19.74 14.42
C ASN A 312 -5.92 -20.42 14.15
N SER A 313 -6.70 -20.67 15.21
CA SER A 313 -7.93 -21.46 15.11
C SER A 313 -9.09 -20.78 14.37
N ALA A 314 -9.07 -19.47 14.16
CA ALA A 314 -10.10 -18.74 13.43
C ALA A 314 -9.67 -18.38 12.00
N ALA A 315 -8.42 -17.99 11.81
CA ALA A 315 -7.89 -17.46 10.56
C ALA A 315 -6.40 -17.83 10.40
N ASP A 316 -6.13 -19.13 10.25
CA ASP A 316 -4.77 -19.67 10.14
C ASP A 316 -4.01 -19.06 8.95
N TYR A 317 -2.83 -18.47 9.21
CA TYR A 317 -1.92 -17.98 8.17
C TYR A 317 -1.61 -19.07 7.13
N ALA A 318 -1.41 -20.31 7.58
CA ALA A 318 -1.11 -21.44 6.71
C ALA A 318 -2.30 -21.89 5.83
N LYS A 319 -3.52 -21.43 6.12
CA LYS A 319 -4.69 -21.65 5.24
C LYS A 319 -4.96 -20.45 4.33
N LEU A 320 -4.64 -19.25 4.80
CA LEU A 320 -4.91 -18.02 4.05
C LEU A 320 -3.89 -17.75 2.94
N VAL A 321 -2.60 -18.04 3.15
CA VAL A 321 -1.58 -17.91 2.10
C VAL A 321 -1.90 -18.75 0.85
N PRO A 322 -2.13 -20.08 0.92
CA PRO A 322 -2.50 -20.86 -0.27
C PRO A 322 -3.81 -20.40 -0.91
N TRP A 323 -4.80 -19.99 -0.11
CA TRP A 323 -6.07 -19.48 -0.64
C TRP A 323 -5.88 -18.20 -1.47
N TRP A 324 -5.11 -17.24 -0.97
CA TRP A 324 -4.79 -16.03 -1.71
C TRP A 324 -3.90 -16.28 -2.93
N ALA A 325 -2.95 -17.22 -2.82
CA ALA A 325 -2.15 -17.67 -3.95
C ALA A 325 -3.05 -18.20 -5.09
N ASP A 326 -4.03 -19.05 -4.77
CA ASP A 326 -4.98 -19.58 -5.77
C ASP A 326 -5.93 -18.52 -6.34
N VAL A 327 -6.30 -17.49 -5.57
CA VAL A 327 -7.04 -16.33 -6.11
C VAL A 327 -6.20 -15.56 -7.13
N ALA A 328 -4.92 -15.31 -6.82
CA ALA A 328 -3.99 -14.61 -7.70
C ALA A 328 -3.50 -15.46 -8.90
N ARG A 329 -3.55 -16.79 -8.80
CA ARG A 329 -3.04 -17.72 -9.82
C ARG A 329 -3.68 -17.48 -11.19
N GLY A 330 -2.84 -17.12 -12.17
CA GLY A 330 -3.26 -16.80 -13.53
C GLY A 330 -3.87 -15.41 -13.73
N SER A 331 -3.86 -14.54 -12.71
CA SER A 331 -4.13 -13.11 -12.86
C SER A 331 -2.84 -12.32 -13.12
N ALA A 332 -2.97 -11.08 -13.60
CA ALA A 332 -1.88 -10.11 -13.69
C ALA A 332 -1.63 -9.36 -12.37
N THR A 333 -2.57 -9.42 -11.42
CA THR A 333 -2.45 -8.80 -10.10
C THR A 333 -1.39 -9.50 -9.26
N GLN A 334 -0.39 -8.76 -8.80
CA GLN A 334 0.67 -9.27 -7.93
C GLN A 334 0.14 -9.48 -6.49
N LEU A 335 0.42 -10.63 -5.88
CA LEU A 335 0.06 -10.90 -4.49
C LEU A 335 1.24 -10.58 -3.56
N TYR A 336 0.98 -9.78 -2.53
CA TYR A 336 1.87 -9.56 -1.38
C TYR A 336 1.15 -9.99 -0.10
N VAL A 337 1.88 -10.19 1.01
CA VAL A 337 1.27 -10.48 2.31
C VAL A 337 1.48 -9.32 3.29
N GLY A 338 0.40 -8.87 3.93
CA GLY A 338 0.46 -7.92 5.04
C GLY A 338 0.79 -8.64 6.35
N GLU A 339 1.92 -8.28 6.95
CA GLU A 339 2.50 -8.91 8.14
C GLU A 339 2.29 -8.06 9.41
N ALA A 340 1.78 -8.67 10.48
CA ALA A 340 1.46 -7.98 11.74
C ALA A 340 2.68 -7.83 12.67
N LEU A 341 3.73 -7.12 12.23
CA LEU A 341 4.92 -6.88 13.05
C LEU A 341 4.59 -6.27 14.42
N TYR A 342 3.59 -5.39 14.49
CA TYR A 342 3.09 -4.79 15.73
C TYR A 342 2.59 -5.76 16.81
N ARG A 343 2.38 -7.04 16.47
CA ARG A 343 1.99 -8.09 17.43
C ARG A 343 3.18 -8.83 18.05
N ALA A 344 4.36 -8.79 17.41
CA ALA A 344 5.51 -9.56 17.86
C ALA A 344 6.05 -8.99 19.19
N GLY A 345 6.02 -9.80 20.25
CA GLY A 345 6.42 -9.40 21.60
C GLY A 345 5.42 -8.53 22.36
N ASP A 346 4.24 -8.23 21.81
CA ASP A 346 3.17 -7.54 22.55
C ASP A 346 2.56 -8.50 23.59
N PRO A 347 2.64 -8.22 24.91
CA PRO A 347 2.14 -9.13 25.95
C PRO A 347 0.63 -9.43 25.89
N ALA A 348 -0.15 -8.64 25.14
CA ALA A 348 -1.57 -8.91 24.91
C ALA A 348 -1.83 -10.00 23.84
N GLN A 349 -0.79 -10.49 23.16
CA GLN A 349 -0.90 -11.44 22.03
C GLN A 349 -0.64 -12.89 22.45
N ALA A 350 -1.22 -13.81 21.66
CA ALA A 350 -1.06 -15.26 21.86
C ALA A 350 0.42 -15.70 21.84
N ALA A 351 0.72 -16.83 22.51
CA ALA A 351 2.08 -17.33 22.73
C ALA A 351 2.95 -17.44 21.46
N ALA A 352 2.38 -17.72 20.28
CA ALA A 352 3.12 -17.75 19.01
C ALA A 352 3.79 -16.40 18.68
N TRP A 353 3.16 -15.28 19.03
CA TRP A 353 3.71 -13.93 18.85
C TRP A 353 4.81 -13.58 19.88
N GLN A 354 4.99 -14.41 20.92
CA GLN A 354 6.08 -14.30 21.90
C GLN A 354 7.34 -15.07 21.46
N ASP A 355 7.44 -15.43 20.19
CA ASP A 355 8.65 -15.94 19.55
C ASP A 355 9.07 -15.00 18.41
N PRO A 356 10.28 -14.39 18.45
CA PRO A 356 10.75 -13.48 17.41
C PRO A 356 10.93 -14.16 16.04
N ALA A 357 10.87 -15.50 15.97
CA ALA A 357 10.90 -16.24 14.71
C ALA A 357 9.53 -16.39 14.02
N GLU A 358 8.40 -15.95 14.60
CA GLU A 358 7.07 -16.17 14.00
C GLU A 358 6.95 -15.55 12.59
N LEU A 359 7.36 -14.29 12.43
CA LEU A 359 7.38 -13.64 11.11
C LEU A 359 8.41 -14.26 10.17
N SER A 360 9.50 -14.84 10.69
CA SER A 360 10.43 -15.60 9.85
C SER A 360 9.80 -16.92 9.35
N ARG A 361 8.97 -17.57 10.17
CA ARG A 361 8.18 -18.74 9.75
C ARG A 361 7.12 -18.37 8.71
N HIS A 362 6.46 -17.22 8.85
CA HIS A 362 5.55 -16.68 7.84
C HIS A 362 6.22 -16.59 6.46
N LEU A 363 7.37 -15.91 6.37
CA LEU A 363 8.15 -15.80 5.13
C LEU A 363 8.66 -17.16 4.62
N THR A 364 9.09 -18.04 5.53
CA THR A 364 9.52 -19.41 5.19
C THR A 364 8.40 -20.20 4.53
N TYR A 365 7.18 -20.13 5.08
CA TYR A 365 6.00 -20.81 4.56
C TYR A 365 5.52 -20.20 3.24
N ALA A 366 5.44 -18.87 3.16
CA ALA A 366 5.00 -18.16 1.96
C ALA A 366 5.90 -18.41 0.74
N ARG A 367 7.17 -18.73 0.95
CA ARG A 367 8.15 -19.05 -0.11
C ARG A 367 7.78 -20.27 -0.96
N ASP A 368 7.02 -21.21 -0.41
CA ASP A 368 6.53 -22.40 -1.15
C ASP A 368 5.36 -22.07 -2.09
N HIS A 369 4.83 -20.83 -2.03
CA HIS A 369 3.76 -20.33 -2.88
C HIS A 369 4.30 -19.27 -3.85
N PRO A 370 4.68 -19.64 -5.10
CA PRO A 370 5.34 -18.72 -6.04
C PRO A 370 4.45 -17.55 -6.48
N GLU A 371 3.14 -17.60 -6.25
CA GLU A 371 2.24 -16.45 -6.41
C GLU A 371 2.51 -15.33 -5.41
N VAL A 372 3.04 -15.63 -4.21
CA VAL A 372 3.46 -14.60 -3.24
C VAL A 372 4.74 -13.93 -3.72
N ARG A 373 4.68 -12.61 -3.90
CA ARG A 373 5.75 -11.78 -4.48
C ARG A 373 6.40 -10.83 -3.47
N GLY A 374 6.15 -11.04 -2.18
CA GLY A 374 6.80 -10.33 -1.08
C GLY A 374 5.85 -9.94 0.05
N HIS A 375 6.37 -9.19 1.01
CA HIS A 375 5.74 -8.91 2.29
C HIS A 375 5.77 -7.40 2.63
N VAL A 376 4.76 -6.93 3.37
CA VAL A 376 4.65 -5.55 3.85
C VAL A 376 4.35 -5.56 5.34
N TYR A 377 5.17 -4.88 6.14
CA TYR A 377 5.09 -4.92 7.61
C TYR A 377 4.25 -3.77 8.18
N PHE A 378 3.28 -4.10 9.03
CA PHE A 378 2.55 -3.13 9.85
C PHE A 378 3.15 -3.09 11.27
N ALA A 379 3.79 -2.00 11.71
CA ALA A 379 4.05 -0.74 11.00
C ALA A 379 5.47 -0.18 11.21
N ALA A 380 5.73 0.98 10.60
CA ALA A 380 7.05 1.60 10.54
C ALA A 380 7.68 1.87 11.91
N ARG A 381 6.89 2.21 12.94
CA ARG A 381 7.37 2.32 14.33
C ARG A 381 8.04 1.03 14.79
N GLU A 382 7.41 -0.11 14.57
CA GLU A 382 7.94 -1.41 15.00
C GLU A 382 9.08 -1.91 14.09
N VAL A 383 9.09 -1.56 12.80
CA VAL A 383 10.25 -1.79 11.89
C VAL A 383 11.49 -1.00 12.34
N ALA A 384 11.28 0.23 12.83
CA ALA A 384 12.34 1.13 13.24
C ALA A 384 12.93 0.73 14.61
N ALA A 385 12.07 0.55 15.62
CA ALA A 385 12.48 0.17 16.98
C ALA A 385 12.95 -1.29 17.04
N ASP A 386 12.07 -2.24 16.64
CA ASP A 386 12.32 -3.68 16.66
C ASP A 386 12.82 -4.20 18.03
N ASP A 387 12.26 -3.69 19.13
CA ASP A 387 12.70 -4.00 20.50
C ASP A 387 12.67 -5.51 20.81
N PHE A 388 11.78 -6.25 20.13
CA PHE A 388 11.65 -7.71 20.24
C PHE A 388 12.56 -8.49 19.26
N GLY A 389 13.19 -7.84 18.30
CA GLY A 389 14.11 -8.45 17.33
C GLY A 389 13.46 -9.29 16.22
N ALA A 390 12.13 -9.24 16.06
CA ALA A 390 11.42 -10.00 15.03
C ALA A 390 11.75 -9.53 13.60
N MET A 391 11.90 -8.21 13.39
CA MET A 391 12.32 -7.67 12.10
C MET A 391 13.81 -7.93 11.84
N ALA A 392 14.67 -7.85 12.84
CA ALA A 392 16.06 -8.30 12.75
C ALA A 392 16.14 -9.78 12.34
N ARG A 393 15.27 -10.64 12.88
CA ARG A 393 15.22 -12.06 12.53
C ARG A 393 14.75 -12.28 11.08
N VAL A 394 13.72 -11.57 10.63
CA VAL A 394 13.28 -11.53 9.22
C VAL A 394 14.43 -11.13 8.29
N VAL A 395 15.18 -10.08 8.63
CA VAL A 395 16.33 -9.62 7.82
C VAL A 395 17.45 -10.65 7.79
N ALA A 396 17.77 -11.26 8.94
CA ALA A 396 18.80 -12.29 9.07
C ALA A 396 18.49 -13.54 8.24
N ASP A 397 17.24 -14.01 8.27
CA ASP A 397 16.86 -15.27 7.61
C ASP A 397 16.58 -15.07 6.10
N HIS A 398 15.96 -13.95 5.70
CA HIS A 398 15.38 -13.82 4.35
C HIS A 398 16.00 -12.69 3.49
N TYR A 399 16.38 -11.56 4.08
CA TYR A 399 16.78 -10.36 3.32
C TYR A 399 18.30 -10.22 3.11
N GLN A 400 18.99 -11.36 3.05
CA GLN A 400 20.45 -11.44 2.88
C GLN A 400 20.99 -10.87 1.56
N GLN A 401 20.15 -10.76 0.52
CA GLN A 401 20.45 -10.09 -0.73
C GLN A 401 19.52 -8.88 -0.94
N SER A 402 20.03 -7.82 -1.59
CA SER A 402 19.21 -6.67 -1.99
C SER A 402 18.19 -7.07 -3.06
N ALA A 403 16.93 -6.68 -2.87
CA ALA A 403 15.85 -6.91 -3.83
C ALA A 403 15.42 -5.59 -4.47
N THR A 404 15.28 -5.57 -5.79
CA THR A 404 14.60 -4.45 -6.46
C THR A 404 13.10 -4.56 -6.22
N PRO A 405 12.39 -3.43 -6.00
CA PRO A 405 10.93 -3.43 -5.97
C PRO A 405 10.35 -4.14 -7.20
N PRO A 406 9.26 -4.92 -7.07
CA PRO A 406 8.54 -5.42 -8.23
C PRO A 406 8.08 -4.23 -9.07
N ARG A 407 8.19 -4.34 -10.40
CA ARG A 407 7.60 -3.41 -11.35
C ARG A 407 6.20 -3.87 -11.72
#